data_AF-A0AA37TJM8-F1
#
_entry.id   AF-A0AA37TJM8-F1
#
_cell.length_a   1.000
_cell.length_b   1.000
_cell.length_c   1.000
_cell.angle_alpha   90.00
_cell.angle_beta   90.00
_cell.angle_gamma   90.00
#
_symmetry.space_group_name_H-M   'P 1'
#
loop_
_entity.id
_entity.type
_entity.pdbx_description
1 polymer ?
#
loop_
_entity_poly.entity_id
_entity_poly.type
_entity_poly.pdbx_seq_one_letter_code
_entity_poly.pdbx_strand_id
1 'polypeptide(L)' 'MAEIINLRQVRKAKARAEADTKAEANRIAFGQPKKAKTLQQRRKVLETERHEGHRLERAASEPDTAK' A
#
# COMPACT_ATOMS: atom_id res chain seq x y z
N MET A 1 10.77 8.95 40.82
CA MET A 1 10.51 10.28 40.25
C MET A 1 9.64 10.06 39.02
N ALA A 2 8.43 10.60 38.97
CA ALA A 2 7.52 10.37 37.85
C ALA A 2 7.75 11.43 36.77
N GLU A 3 7.84 11.01 35.52
CA GLU A 3 7.98 11.92 34.39
C GLU A 3 6.61 12.48 34.03
N ILE A 4 6.41 13.77 34.31
CA ILE A 4 5.14 14.45 34.06
C ILE A 4 5.16 14.95 32.61
N ILE A 5 4.47 14.23 31.73
CA ILE A 5 4.39 14.57 30.31
C ILE A 5 3.08 15.30 29.97
N ASN A 6 3.17 16.25 29.02
CA ASN A 6 2.02 16.99 28.54
C ASN A 6 1.28 16.21 27.43
N LEU A 7 0.14 15.61 27.76
CA LEU A 7 -0.66 14.82 26.83
C LEU A 7 -1.17 15.63 25.62
N ARG A 8 -1.42 16.94 25.76
CA ARG A 8 -1.83 17.80 24.64
C ARG A 8 -0.73 17.92 23.60
N GLN A 9 0.51 18.11 24.04
CA GLN A 9 1.66 18.17 23.14
C GLN A 9 1.88 16.84 22.42
N VAL A 10 1.76 15.72 23.14
CA VAL A 10 1.87 14.37 22.56
C VAL A 10 0.80 14.14 21.48
N ARG A 11 -0.47 14.45 21.76
CA ARG A 11 -1.56 14.32 20.76
C ARG A 11 -1.31 15.21 19.54
N LYS A 12 -0.85 16.44 19.74
CA LYS A 12 -0.52 17.36 18.64
C LYS A 12 0.65 16.83 17.80
N ALA A 13 1.67 16.25 18.43
CA ALA A 13 2.78 15.63 17.73
C ALA A 13 2.32 14.45 16.87
N LYS A 14 1.47 13.56 17.41
CA LYS A 14 0.87 12.45 16.66
C LYS A 14 0.07 12.94 15.45
N ALA A 15 -0.81 13.92 15.64
CA ALA A 15 -1.61 14.49 14.56
C ALA A 15 -0.75 15.11 13.44
N ARG A 16 0.37 15.76 13.78
CA ARG A 16 1.31 16.27 12.78
C ARG A 16 2.01 15.14 12.02
N ALA A 17 2.50 14.12 12.73
CA ALA A 17 3.15 12.97 12.11
C ALA A 17 2.20 12.23 11.14
N GLU A 18 0.92 12.09 11.50
CA GLU A 18 -0.10 11.53 10.62
C GLU A 18 -0.37 12.41 9.39
N ALA A 19 -0.32 13.74 9.53
CA ALA A 19 -0.45 14.65 8.40
C ALA A 19 0.78 14.59 7.47
N ASP A 20 1.99 14.50 8.03
CA ASP A 20 3.24 14.42 7.28
C ASP A 20 3.32 13.11 6.47
N THR A 21 2.99 11.97 7.09
CA THR A 21 2.93 10.68 6.38
C THR A 21 1.91 10.68 5.23
N LYS A 22 0.73 11.29 5.44
CA LYS A 22 -0.26 11.48 4.37
C LYS A 22 0.27 12.40 3.27
N ALA A 23 0.97 13.48 3.62
CA ALA A 23 1.56 14.39 2.65
C ALA A 23 2.65 13.70 1.82
N GLU A 24 3.49 12.88 2.43
CA GLU A 24 4.49 12.07 1.72
C GLU A 24 3.83 11.09 0.74
N ALA A 25 2.81 10.37 1.17
CA ALA A 25 2.04 9.47 0.30
C ALA A 25 1.44 10.24 -0.89
N ASN A 26 0.90 11.43 -0.64
CA ASN A 26 0.34 12.29 -1.68
C ASN A 26 1.40 12.84 -2.63
N ARG A 27 2.59 13.22 -2.15
CA ARG A 27 3.70 13.64 -3.03
C ARG A 27 4.11 12.50 -3.97
N ILE A 28 4.13 11.27 -3.49
CA ILE A 28 4.43 10.09 -4.32
C ILE A 28 3.30 9.83 -5.32
N ALA A 29 2.04 9.91 -4.88
CA ALA A 29 0.88 9.59 -5.71
C ALA A 29 0.55 10.66 -6.77
N PHE A 30 0.77 11.93 -6.45
CA PHE A 30 0.35 13.08 -7.25
C PHE A 30 1.50 13.95 -7.76
N GLY A 31 2.70 13.86 -7.19
CA GLY A 31 3.88 14.62 -7.63
C GLY A 31 4.62 14.01 -8.82
N GLN A 32 4.21 12.82 -9.29
CA GLN A 32 4.83 12.19 -10.45
C GLN A 32 4.29 12.77 -11.77
N PRO A 33 5.15 13.01 -12.78
CA PRO A 33 4.73 13.51 -14.08
C PRO A 33 3.82 12.49 -14.78
N LYS A 34 2.82 12.99 -15.53
CA LYS A 34 1.80 12.17 -16.21
C LYS A 34 2.41 11.03 -17.05
N LYS A 35 3.53 11.28 -17.72
CA LYS A 35 4.26 10.29 -18.54
C LYS A 35 4.82 9.12 -17.71
N ALA A 36 5.31 9.39 -16.50
CA ALA A 36 5.83 8.34 -15.60
C ALA A 36 4.68 7.50 -15.03
N LYS A 37 3.57 8.14 -14.65
CA LYS A 37 2.37 7.48 -14.16
C LYS A 37 1.77 6.52 -15.21
N THR A 38 1.63 6.97 -16.47
CA THR A 38 1.08 6.12 -17.55
C THR A 38 1.99 4.94 -17.87
N LEU A 39 3.31 5.13 -17.87
CA LEU A 39 4.27 4.05 -18.08
C LEU A 39 4.21 3.02 -16.95
N GLN A 40 4.13 3.45 -15.69
CA GLN A 40 3.98 2.54 -14.56
C GLN A 40 2.65 1.76 -14.61
N GLN A 41 1.55 2.44 -14.97
CA GLN A 41 0.24 1.79 -15.14
C GLN A 41 0.26 0.73 -16.24
N ARG A 42 0.83 1.05 -17.41
CA ARG A 42 0.98 0.07 -18.51
C ARG A 42 1.82 -1.13 -18.11
N ARG A 43 2.92 -0.91 -17.38
CA ARG A 43 3.71 -2.02 -16.82
C ARG A 43 2.90 -2.88 -15.87
N LYS A 44 2.14 -2.28 -14.95
CA LYS A 44 1.26 -3.03 -14.05
C LYS A 44 0.25 -3.87 -14.81
N VAL A 45 -0.40 -3.31 -15.83
CA VAL A 45 -1.37 -4.04 -16.68
C VAL A 45 -0.72 -5.22 -17.37
N LEU A 46 0.46 -5.04 -17.98
CA LEU A 46 1.20 -6.14 -18.62
C LEU A 46 1.57 -7.24 -17.62
N GLU A 47 2.02 -6.87 -16.42
CA GLU A 47 2.33 -7.84 -15.37
C GLU A 47 1.07 -8.56 -14.88
N THR A 48 -0.06 -7.86 -14.69
CA THR A 48 -1.32 -8.51 -14.31
C THR A 48 -1.82 -9.45 -15.40
N GLU A 49 -1.78 -9.03 -16.66
CA GLU A 49 -2.16 -9.88 -17.80
C GLU A 49 -1.27 -11.12 -17.91
N ARG A 50 0.05 -10.97 -17.70
CA ARG A 50 0.99 -12.11 -17.63
C ARG A 50 0.64 -13.04 -16.47
N HIS A 51 0.45 -12.50 -15.28
CA HIS A 51 0.12 -13.29 -14.11
C HIS A 51 -1.24 -13.99 -14.22
N GLU A 52 -2.23 -13.35 -14.85
CA GLU A 52 -3.56 -13.91 -15.08
C GLU A 52 -3.57 -14.92 -16.22
N GLY A 53 -2.88 -14.65 -17.32
CA GLY A 53 -2.74 -15.59 -18.44
C GLY A 53 -1.99 -16.88 -18.07
N HIS A 54 -1.15 -16.84 -17.03
CA HIS A 54 -0.48 -18.00 -16.45
C HIS A 54 -1.10 -18.48 -15.14
N ARG A 55 -2.25 -17.91 -14.72
CA ARG A 55 -2.95 -18.37 -13.53
C ARG A 55 -3.62 -19.70 -13.85
N LEU A 56 -3.03 -20.78 -13.35
CA LEU A 56 -3.75 -22.04 -13.23
C LEU A 56 -4.85 -21.80 -12.19
N GLU A 57 -6.10 -21.72 -12.62
CA GLU A 57 -7.23 -21.87 -11.70
C GLU A 57 -7.01 -23.22 -11.01
N ARG A 58 -6.63 -23.16 -9.73
CA ARG A 58 -6.74 -24.32 -8.86
C ARG A 58 -8.24 -24.57 -8.78
N ALA A 59 -8.76 -25.37 -9.73
CA ALA A 59 -10.06 -26.00 -9.62
C ALA A 59 -10.15 -26.45 -8.16
N ALA A 60 -11.22 -25.97 -7.51
CA ALA A 60 -11.66 -26.24 -6.15
C ALA A 60 -10.67 -27.06 -5.31
N SER A 61 -10.27 -26.52 -4.16
CA SER A 61 -9.82 -27.33 -3.03
C SER A 61 -10.55 -28.68 -2.98
N GLU A 62 -9.97 -29.74 -3.54
CA GLU A 62 -10.29 -31.09 -3.13
C GLU A 62 -9.69 -31.19 -1.74
N PRO A 63 -10.51 -31.34 -0.68
CA PRO A 63 -9.95 -31.66 0.61
C PRO A 63 -9.28 -33.04 0.44
N ASP A 64 -8.00 -33.10 0.79
CA ASP A 64 -7.26 -34.34 1.03
C ASP A 64 -8.15 -35.26 1.88
N THR A 65 -8.83 -36.21 1.24
CA THR A 65 -9.45 -37.32 1.94
C THR A 65 -8.43 -38.43 1.92
N ALA A 66 -7.80 -38.57 3.09
CA ALA A 66 -6.85 -39.60 3.44
C ALA A 66 -7.30 -41.00 3.00
N LYS A 67 -6.36 -41.76 2.45
CA LYS A 67 -6.35 -43.21 2.51
C LYS A 67 -4.93 -43.72 2.73
#